data_AF-A0A1B8B4A0-F1
#
_entry.id   AF-A0A1B8B4A0-F1
#
_cell.length_a   1.000
_cell.length_b   1.000
_cell.length_c   1.000
_cell.angle_alpha   90.00
_cell.angle_beta   90.00
_cell.angle_gamma   90.00
#
_symmetry.space_group_name_H-M   'P 1'
#
loop_
_entity.id
_entity.type
_entity.pdbx_description
1 polymer ?
#
loop_
_entity_poly.entity_id
_entity_poly.type
_entity_poly.pdbx_seq_one_letter_code
_entity_poly.pdbx_strand_id
1 'polypeptide(L)'
;MGQWWVDSRIEATVTRSYVVSQLLPDEVERLDRPVAFGGEDLTERTYWESIRNDAPRLFLILVDLGVPDQIFGVVDDGWDDAELPIALEDVDRLLLTATRDEKVEKKFYQRQFHFLLKPLQRGNHVAYKDNEVVPLDVVEKPSLPTHKSNGHDKVRLPNVPGETFSRRRYVLGNGPGAIPMQDFLDAVHGIKGLQNEHMISYWASYTQHGYGYVLFTPSSDFTLKSFLATTPSQFKNLAKARRRELIMNWILCLVDTLCDFHSKNQSHGYIKPSTIFFTNQNHVFFSDSTRLTPDSVILHTDKSSFDRERYDYAAPELWSRPAGATSPSNRYPPVDESHFGMIQTYDQNGSPNTMFIAPSPQFSGQQADIFSVGCIILELLSYLVKRTSSKFASFRSAKHKTAGRGGAVLDTSFHKNLGQVELWMSGLAKDATRKSTSTKDGANILKGVHPLLHVVTGMLATNPYDRPPAIEVQQRVYQILTDVCNISEPHCVHQYSQDLEASFGGLQIHPMGDGTVGSLPGGSNTTYGTPRTYQHSRNGSSGGYSQVSRTTGSSEADMEAIHQVGSVGLHQVRTQSSWPRNVAYSQYAGVSQYSAGQWDSHTA
;
A
#
# COMPACT_ATOMS: atom_id res chain seq x y z
N MET A 1 -9.94 -26.43 -7.31
CA MET A 1 -10.28 -25.00 -7.29
C MET A 1 -11.71 -24.91 -7.73
N GLY A 2 -12.58 -24.26 -6.94
CA GLY A 2 -13.97 -24.07 -7.34
C GLY A 2 -13.98 -23.27 -8.63
N GLN A 3 -14.64 -23.78 -9.67
CA GLN A 3 -14.66 -23.13 -10.97
C GLN A 3 -15.83 -22.15 -10.95
N TRP A 4 -15.54 -20.85 -10.97
CA TRP A 4 -16.53 -19.77 -10.93
C TRP A 4 -17.30 -19.65 -12.25
N TRP A 5 -18.62 -19.40 -12.21
CA TRP A 5 -19.46 -19.16 -13.40
C TRP A 5 -19.51 -17.66 -13.72
N VAL A 6 -18.38 -17.14 -14.20
CA VAL A 6 -18.31 -15.79 -14.79
C VAL A 6 -18.87 -15.80 -16.22
N ASP A 7 -19.30 -14.65 -16.73
CA ASP A 7 -19.97 -14.52 -18.04
C ASP A 7 -19.20 -15.21 -19.18
N SER A 8 -17.88 -14.94 -19.28
CA SER A 8 -17.03 -15.55 -20.31
C SER A 8 -16.99 -17.08 -20.25
N ARG A 9 -17.18 -17.67 -19.07
CA ARG A 9 -17.27 -19.13 -18.93
C ARG A 9 -18.65 -19.64 -19.29
N ILE A 10 -19.71 -18.94 -18.89
CA ILE A 10 -21.09 -19.30 -19.25
C ILE A 10 -21.20 -19.33 -20.78
N GLU A 11 -20.76 -18.27 -21.45
CA GLU A 11 -20.73 -18.18 -22.92
C GLU A 11 -19.89 -19.29 -23.57
N ALA A 12 -18.72 -19.60 -23.01
CA ALA A 12 -17.87 -20.67 -23.53
C ALA A 12 -18.42 -22.08 -23.25
N THR A 13 -19.30 -22.25 -22.26
CA THR A 13 -19.84 -23.55 -21.87
C THR A 13 -21.15 -23.86 -22.58
N VAL A 14 -22.07 -22.89 -22.68
CA VAL A 14 -23.40 -23.06 -23.28
C VAL A 14 -23.27 -23.04 -24.82
N THR A 15 -22.66 -24.11 -25.32
CA THR A 15 -22.50 -24.40 -26.74
C THR A 15 -23.52 -25.43 -27.18
N ARG A 16 -23.80 -25.52 -28.48
CA ARG A 16 -24.80 -26.46 -29.00
C ARG A 16 -24.45 -27.91 -28.65
N SER A 17 -23.18 -28.28 -28.80
CA SER A 17 -22.70 -29.61 -28.41
C SER A 17 -22.88 -29.90 -26.92
N TYR A 18 -22.66 -28.89 -26.06
CA TYR A 18 -22.89 -29.03 -24.63
C TYR A 18 -24.38 -29.22 -24.33
N VAL A 19 -25.28 -28.38 -24.85
CA VAL A 19 -26.74 -28.50 -24.63
C VAL A 19 -27.24 -29.86 -25.09
N VAL A 20 -26.86 -30.30 -26.30
CA VAL A 20 -27.20 -31.62 -26.83
C VAL A 20 -26.72 -32.75 -25.92
N SER A 21 -25.56 -32.60 -25.28
CA SER A 21 -25.03 -33.63 -24.36
C SER A 21 -25.81 -33.76 -23.04
N GLN A 22 -26.66 -32.78 -22.70
CA GLN A 22 -27.45 -32.78 -21.47
C GLN A 22 -28.91 -33.20 -21.68
N LEU A 23 -29.34 -33.40 -22.94
CA LEU A 23 -30.73 -33.70 -23.30
C LEU A 23 -30.87 -35.11 -23.89
N LEU A 24 -32.07 -35.67 -23.80
CA LEU A 24 -32.42 -36.95 -24.45
C LEU A 24 -32.59 -36.76 -25.98
N PRO A 25 -32.48 -37.82 -26.80
CA PRO A 25 -32.59 -37.72 -28.26
C PRO A 25 -33.86 -37.00 -28.74
N ASP A 26 -35.02 -37.31 -28.16
CA ASP A 26 -36.31 -36.70 -28.54
C ASP A 26 -36.38 -35.21 -28.16
N GLU A 27 -35.68 -34.81 -27.08
CA GLU A 27 -35.56 -33.42 -26.64
C GLU A 27 -34.59 -32.63 -27.51
N VAL A 28 -33.53 -33.28 -28.01
CA VAL A 28 -32.56 -32.67 -28.93
C VAL A 28 -33.26 -32.26 -30.23
N GLU A 29 -34.19 -33.07 -30.75
CA GLU A 29 -34.99 -32.71 -31.93
C GLU A 29 -35.87 -31.48 -31.71
N ARG A 30 -36.20 -31.17 -30.44
CA ARG A 30 -37.01 -29.99 -30.08
C ARG A 30 -36.21 -28.69 -30.17
N LEU A 31 -34.88 -28.73 -30.07
CA LEU A 31 -34.02 -27.54 -30.10
C LEU A 31 -34.16 -26.70 -31.38
N ASP A 32 -34.45 -27.35 -32.51
CA ASP A 32 -34.60 -26.69 -33.82
C ASP A 32 -36.04 -26.28 -34.13
N ARG A 33 -36.98 -26.54 -33.21
CA ARG A 33 -38.38 -26.11 -33.36
C ARG A 33 -38.55 -24.66 -32.93
N PRO A 34 -39.51 -23.93 -33.52
CA PRO A 34 -39.89 -22.61 -33.03
C PRO A 34 -40.48 -22.72 -31.61
N VAL A 35 -40.27 -21.68 -30.80
CA VAL A 35 -40.85 -21.57 -29.45
C VAL A 35 -42.38 -21.53 -29.55
N ALA A 36 -43.08 -22.22 -28.64
CA ALA A 36 -44.52 -22.45 -28.75
C ALA A 36 -45.39 -21.20 -28.53
N PHE A 37 -44.90 -20.19 -27.81
CA PHE A 37 -45.62 -18.95 -27.50
C PHE A 37 -44.87 -17.70 -27.98
N GLY A 38 -45.17 -17.30 -29.22
CA GLY A 38 -44.88 -15.98 -29.77
C GLY A 38 -46.03 -15.63 -30.70
N GLY A 39 -46.78 -14.56 -30.38
CA GLY A 39 -47.92 -14.12 -31.20
C GLY A 39 -47.52 -13.98 -32.67
N GLU A 40 -48.50 -14.19 -33.54
CA GLU A 40 -48.47 -14.43 -35.00
C GLU A 40 -47.53 -13.59 -35.89
N ASP A 41 -46.71 -12.66 -35.37
CA ASP A 41 -45.87 -11.78 -36.18
C ASP A 41 -44.46 -11.45 -35.63
N LEU A 42 -43.95 -12.02 -34.53
CA LEU A 42 -42.63 -11.62 -34.01
C LEU A 42 -41.74 -12.79 -33.52
N THR A 43 -40.88 -13.22 -34.44
CA THR A 43 -39.62 -14.00 -34.32
C THR A 43 -39.71 -15.52 -34.54
N GLU A 44 -39.16 -15.97 -35.67
CA GLU A 44 -38.84 -17.37 -36.03
C GLU A 44 -37.76 -17.99 -35.11
N ARG A 45 -37.68 -17.57 -33.84
CA ARG A 45 -36.60 -17.95 -32.94
C ARG A 45 -36.79 -19.39 -32.48
N THR A 46 -35.73 -20.18 -32.63
CA THR A 46 -35.71 -21.57 -32.18
C THR A 46 -35.48 -21.68 -30.67
N TYR A 47 -35.83 -22.82 -30.07
CA TYR A 47 -35.46 -23.09 -28.67
C TYR A 47 -33.94 -23.01 -28.45
N TRP A 48 -33.13 -23.49 -29.40
CA TRP A 48 -31.67 -23.35 -29.34
C TRP A 48 -31.22 -21.89 -29.25
N GLU A 49 -31.77 -21.01 -30.09
CA GLU A 49 -31.42 -19.58 -30.08
C GLU A 49 -31.87 -18.91 -28.79
N SER A 50 -33.02 -19.30 -28.25
CA SER A 50 -33.52 -18.79 -26.96
C SER A 50 -32.62 -19.21 -25.80
N ILE A 51 -32.21 -20.48 -25.74
CA ILE A 51 -31.28 -20.98 -24.73
C ILE A 51 -29.92 -20.28 -24.83
N ARG A 52 -29.41 -20.09 -26.05
CA ARG A 52 -28.08 -19.51 -26.26
C ARG A 52 -28.05 -18.02 -25.89
N ASN A 53 -29.07 -17.27 -26.29
CA ASN A 53 -29.04 -15.81 -26.25
C ASN A 53 -29.74 -15.22 -25.02
N ASP A 54 -30.82 -15.87 -24.58
CA ASP A 54 -31.72 -15.30 -23.58
C ASP A 54 -31.70 -16.09 -22.26
N ALA A 55 -31.53 -17.42 -22.29
CA ALA A 55 -31.63 -18.28 -21.09
C ALA A 55 -30.39 -19.16 -20.76
N PRO A 56 -29.13 -18.74 -21.00
CA PRO A 56 -27.98 -19.61 -20.77
C PRO A 56 -27.73 -19.92 -19.28
N ARG A 57 -28.00 -18.99 -18.35
CA ARG A 57 -27.86 -19.23 -16.90
C ARG A 57 -28.99 -20.11 -16.39
N LEU A 58 -30.23 -19.85 -16.81
CA LEU A 58 -31.36 -20.72 -16.49
C LEU A 58 -31.07 -22.17 -16.89
N PHE A 59 -30.62 -22.40 -18.12
CA PHE A 59 -30.25 -23.74 -18.58
C PHE A 59 -29.18 -24.39 -17.68
N LEU A 60 -28.11 -23.66 -17.35
CA LEU A 60 -27.05 -24.19 -16.48
C LEU A 60 -27.53 -24.50 -15.05
N ILE A 61 -28.45 -23.70 -14.50
CA ILE A 61 -29.07 -23.98 -13.20
C ILE A 61 -29.88 -25.29 -13.28
N LEU A 62 -30.67 -25.47 -14.33
CA LEU A 62 -31.47 -26.68 -14.54
C LEU A 62 -30.60 -27.93 -14.71
N VAL A 63 -29.49 -27.82 -15.45
CA VAL A 63 -28.47 -28.87 -15.56
C VAL A 63 -27.89 -29.24 -14.20
N ASP A 64 -27.53 -28.26 -13.37
CA ASP A 64 -26.98 -28.48 -12.02
C ASP A 64 -28.01 -29.06 -11.04
N LEU A 65 -29.31 -28.85 -11.29
CA LEU A 65 -30.40 -29.49 -10.56
C LEU A 65 -30.73 -30.90 -11.07
N GLY A 66 -30.23 -31.28 -12.24
CA GLY A 66 -30.50 -32.58 -12.88
C GLY A 66 -31.83 -32.65 -13.64
N VAL A 67 -32.38 -31.50 -14.04
CA VAL A 67 -33.65 -31.39 -14.79
C VAL A 67 -33.50 -30.48 -16.03
N PRO A 68 -32.51 -30.73 -16.91
CA PRO A 68 -32.19 -29.86 -18.05
C PRO A 68 -33.34 -29.74 -19.07
N ASP A 69 -34.20 -30.75 -19.17
CA ASP A 69 -35.36 -30.83 -20.06
C ASP A 69 -36.43 -29.76 -19.75
N GLN A 70 -36.49 -29.28 -18.50
CA GLN A 70 -37.45 -28.26 -18.06
C GLN A 70 -37.21 -26.90 -18.74
N ILE A 71 -36.07 -26.71 -19.41
CA ILE A 71 -35.76 -25.47 -20.12
C ILE A 71 -36.81 -25.13 -21.18
N PHE A 72 -37.43 -26.13 -21.81
CA PHE A 72 -38.47 -25.89 -22.81
C PHE A 72 -39.71 -25.26 -22.19
N GLY A 73 -40.16 -25.76 -21.04
CA GLY A 73 -41.30 -25.19 -20.32
C GLY A 73 -41.00 -23.79 -19.80
N VAL A 74 -39.81 -23.58 -19.25
CA VAL A 74 -39.33 -22.28 -18.77
C VAL A 74 -39.35 -21.23 -19.89
N VAL A 75 -38.85 -21.57 -21.08
CA VAL A 75 -38.87 -20.69 -22.25
C VAL A 75 -40.29 -20.51 -22.81
N ASP A 76 -41.12 -21.56 -22.83
CA ASP A 76 -42.52 -21.49 -23.28
C ASP A 76 -43.35 -20.51 -22.41
N ASP A 77 -43.07 -20.46 -21.11
CA ASP A 77 -43.69 -19.55 -20.15
C ASP A 77 -43.07 -18.12 -20.17
N GLY A 78 -42.08 -17.88 -21.03
CA GLY A 78 -41.47 -16.58 -21.26
C GLY A 78 -40.39 -16.17 -20.26
N TRP A 79 -39.84 -17.11 -19.48
CA TRP A 79 -38.74 -16.82 -18.57
C TRP A 79 -37.39 -16.81 -19.28
N ASP A 80 -36.58 -15.81 -18.99
CA ASP A 80 -35.21 -15.66 -19.49
C ASP A 80 -34.23 -15.27 -18.35
N ASP A 81 -32.95 -15.12 -18.69
CA ASP A 81 -31.92 -14.73 -17.73
C ASP A 81 -32.11 -13.30 -17.18
N ALA A 82 -32.90 -12.43 -17.85
CA ALA A 82 -33.15 -11.06 -17.38
C ALA A 82 -34.08 -11.03 -16.17
N GLU A 83 -34.92 -12.06 -16.00
CA GLU A 83 -35.79 -12.25 -14.85
C GLU A 83 -35.04 -12.77 -13.60
N LEU A 84 -33.77 -13.18 -13.74
CA LEU A 84 -32.96 -13.61 -12.59
C LEU A 84 -32.45 -12.40 -11.77
N PRO A 85 -32.41 -12.49 -10.42
CA PRO A 85 -32.79 -13.63 -9.60
C PRO A 85 -34.31 -13.71 -9.33
N ILE A 86 -34.87 -14.91 -9.50
CA ILE A 86 -36.27 -15.21 -9.21
C ILE A 86 -36.45 -15.33 -7.69
N ALA A 87 -37.45 -14.63 -7.16
CA ALA A 87 -37.81 -14.68 -5.73
C ALA A 87 -38.29 -16.08 -5.34
N LEU A 88 -38.00 -16.52 -4.11
CA LEU A 88 -38.32 -17.89 -3.67
C LEU A 88 -39.82 -18.24 -3.83
N GLU A 89 -40.69 -17.25 -3.67
CA GLU A 89 -42.14 -17.35 -3.82
C GLU A 89 -42.63 -17.45 -5.27
N ASP A 90 -41.80 -17.08 -6.25
CA ASP A 90 -42.11 -17.17 -7.69
C ASP A 90 -41.47 -18.40 -8.36
N VAL A 91 -40.61 -19.15 -7.65
CA VAL A 91 -39.92 -20.32 -8.23
C VAL A 91 -40.89 -21.45 -8.57
N ASP A 92 -42.02 -21.56 -7.87
CA ASP A 92 -43.05 -22.57 -8.16
C ASP A 92 -43.69 -22.37 -9.56
N ARG A 93 -43.66 -21.14 -10.08
CA ARG A 93 -44.14 -20.78 -11.43
C ARG A 93 -43.27 -21.35 -12.55
N LEU A 94 -42.05 -21.79 -12.25
CA LEU A 94 -41.18 -22.46 -13.22
C LEU A 94 -41.57 -23.92 -13.49
N LEU A 95 -42.47 -24.48 -12.67
CA LEU A 95 -43.02 -25.84 -12.85
C LEU A 95 -41.95 -26.93 -13.04
N LEU A 96 -40.83 -26.83 -12.31
CA LEU A 96 -39.63 -27.68 -12.47
C LEU A 96 -39.85 -29.19 -12.28
N THR A 97 -40.98 -29.58 -11.68
CA THR A 97 -41.34 -30.97 -11.42
C THR A 97 -42.83 -31.18 -11.68
N ALA A 98 -43.22 -32.39 -12.10
CA ALA A 98 -44.62 -32.73 -12.41
C ALA A 98 -45.59 -32.50 -11.23
N THR A 99 -45.09 -32.62 -10.00
CA THR A 99 -45.79 -32.22 -8.77
C THR A 99 -44.90 -31.25 -8.03
N ARG A 100 -45.49 -30.26 -7.34
CA ARG A 100 -44.76 -29.29 -6.53
C ARG A 100 -43.75 -29.96 -5.59
N ASP A 101 -42.48 -29.56 -5.68
CA ASP A 101 -41.40 -30.03 -4.78
C ASP A 101 -40.61 -28.84 -4.23
N GLU A 102 -40.97 -28.44 -3.00
CA GLU A 102 -40.34 -27.33 -2.27
C GLU A 102 -38.81 -27.50 -2.12
N LYS A 103 -38.30 -28.75 -2.13
CA LYS A 103 -36.85 -28.98 -2.02
C LYS A 103 -36.13 -28.61 -3.31
N VAL A 104 -36.73 -28.89 -4.47
CA VAL A 104 -36.19 -28.50 -5.77
C VAL A 104 -36.29 -26.99 -5.94
N GLU A 105 -37.43 -26.39 -5.59
CA GLU A 105 -37.64 -24.93 -5.60
C GLU A 105 -36.58 -24.20 -4.75
N LYS A 106 -36.38 -24.65 -3.50
CA LYS A 106 -35.37 -24.06 -2.61
C LYS A 106 -33.95 -24.25 -3.13
N LYS A 107 -33.65 -25.39 -3.77
CA LYS A 107 -32.34 -25.63 -4.41
C LYS A 107 -32.13 -24.70 -5.60
N PHE A 108 -33.12 -24.55 -6.49
CA PHE A 108 -33.07 -23.60 -7.60
C PHE A 108 -32.78 -22.19 -7.08
N TYR A 109 -33.56 -21.76 -6.08
CA TYR A 109 -33.41 -20.44 -5.46
C TYR A 109 -31.99 -20.20 -4.91
N GLN A 110 -31.34 -21.21 -4.33
CA GLN A 110 -29.98 -21.08 -3.82
C GLN A 110 -28.92 -21.16 -4.94
N ARG A 111 -29.15 -22.01 -5.95
CA ARG A 111 -28.19 -22.25 -7.03
C ARG A 111 -28.07 -21.07 -7.98
N GLN A 112 -29.16 -20.33 -8.25
CA GLN A 112 -29.10 -19.17 -9.16
C GLN A 112 -27.99 -18.18 -8.80
N PHE A 113 -27.73 -17.92 -7.51
CA PHE A 113 -26.69 -16.99 -7.07
C PHE A 113 -25.26 -17.43 -7.41
N HIS A 114 -25.04 -18.70 -7.75
CA HIS A 114 -23.75 -19.20 -8.23
C HIS A 114 -23.52 -18.90 -9.73
N PHE A 115 -24.59 -18.59 -10.48
CA PHE A 115 -24.56 -18.22 -11.90
C PHE A 115 -24.81 -16.73 -12.12
N LEU A 116 -25.23 -16.01 -11.09
CA LEU A 116 -25.44 -14.55 -11.06
C LEU A 116 -24.28 -13.84 -10.34
N LEU A 117 -23.05 -14.25 -10.65
CA LEU A 117 -21.87 -13.67 -10.03
C LEU A 117 -21.70 -12.23 -10.49
N LYS A 118 -21.31 -11.36 -9.56
CA LYS A 118 -20.89 -9.98 -9.85
C LYS A 118 -19.38 -9.90 -9.63
N PRO A 119 -18.54 -10.07 -10.66
CA PRO A 119 -17.09 -9.97 -10.50
C PRO A 119 -16.68 -8.58 -10.00
N LEU A 120 -15.73 -8.53 -9.07
CA LEU A 120 -15.16 -7.26 -8.64
C LEU A 120 -14.34 -6.66 -9.78
N GLN A 121 -14.54 -5.38 -10.06
CA GLN A 121 -13.82 -4.64 -11.08
C GLN A 121 -12.89 -3.62 -10.43
N ARG A 122 -11.75 -3.35 -11.08
CA ARG A 122 -10.78 -2.36 -10.59
C ARG A 122 -11.46 -0.99 -10.45
N GLY A 123 -11.25 -0.33 -9.31
CA GLY A 123 -11.82 0.98 -9.00
C GLY A 123 -13.23 0.94 -8.37
N ASN A 124 -13.92 -0.19 -8.42
CA ASN A 124 -15.35 -0.26 -8.08
C ASN A 124 -15.61 -0.69 -6.64
N HIS A 125 -16.77 -0.28 -6.13
CA HIS A 125 -17.36 -0.79 -4.90
C HIS A 125 -18.60 -1.60 -5.26
N VAL A 126 -18.78 -2.79 -4.68
CA VAL A 126 -19.96 -3.63 -4.90
C VAL A 126 -20.66 -3.92 -3.57
N ALA A 127 -21.94 -3.61 -3.46
CA ALA A 127 -22.76 -4.03 -2.33
C ALA A 127 -23.41 -5.37 -2.65
N TYR A 128 -22.96 -6.45 -2.00
CA TYR A 128 -23.56 -7.77 -2.18
C TYR A 128 -24.70 -7.95 -1.20
N LYS A 129 -25.78 -8.56 -1.68
CA LYS A 129 -26.86 -9.06 -0.81
C LYS A 129 -26.36 -10.29 -0.03
N ASP A 130 -27.07 -10.65 1.04
CA ASP A 130 -26.69 -11.78 1.89
C ASP A 130 -26.67 -13.13 1.15
N ASN A 131 -27.58 -13.30 0.17
CA ASN A 131 -27.64 -14.52 -0.64
C ASN A 131 -26.65 -14.53 -1.82
N GLU A 132 -26.06 -13.38 -2.17
CA GLU A 132 -25.15 -13.30 -3.31
C GLU A 132 -23.78 -13.87 -2.97
N VAL A 133 -23.15 -14.53 -3.95
CA VAL A 133 -21.81 -15.09 -3.78
C VAL A 133 -20.78 -14.08 -4.23
N VAL A 134 -19.83 -13.75 -3.36
CA VAL A 134 -18.67 -12.92 -3.73
C VAL A 134 -17.66 -13.80 -4.48
N PRO A 135 -17.36 -13.54 -5.77
CA PRO A 135 -16.53 -14.40 -6.58
C PRO A 135 -15.04 -14.17 -6.27
N LEU A 136 -14.53 -14.85 -5.23
CA LEU A 136 -13.12 -14.81 -4.85
C LEU A 136 -12.69 -16.12 -4.17
N ASP A 137 -11.42 -16.47 -4.33
CA ASP A 137 -10.78 -17.59 -3.65
C ASP A 137 -9.84 -17.08 -2.56
N VAL A 138 -10.00 -17.55 -1.31
CA VAL A 138 -9.07 -17.24 -0.22
C VAL A 138 -7.86 -18.19 -0.29
N VAL A 139 -6.68 -17.63 -0.54
CA VAL A 139 -5.41 -18.38 -0.73
C VAL A 139 -4.71 -18.63 0.59
N GLU A 140 -4.58 -17.59 1.42
CA GLU A 140 -3.93 -17.68 2.73
C GLU A 140 -4.87 -17.06 3.77
N LYS A 141 -5.27 -17.86 4.76
CA LYS A 141 -5.97 -17.38 5.95
C LYS A 141 -4.91 -17.01 7.01
N PRO A 142 -5.09 -15.93 7.77
CA PRO A 142 -4.15 -15.56 8.83
C PRO A 142 -3.97 -16.72 9.81
N SER A 143 -2.71 -17.02 10.14
CA SER A 143 -2.29 -18.24 10.82
C SER A 143 -2.71 -18.35 12.29
N LEU A 144 -3.38 -17.34 12.87
CA LEU A 144 -4.05 -17.40 14.17
C LEU A 144 -5.19 -16.37 14.24
N PRO A 145 -6.32 -16.67 14.91
CA PRO A 145 -7.33 -15.68 15.27
C PRO A 145 -6.78 -14.81 16.41
N THR A 146 -5.92 -13.84 16.10
CA THR A 146 -5.59 -12.80 17.07
C THR A 146 -6.72 -11.78 17.04
N HIS A 147 -7.42 -11.63 18.17
CA HIS A 147 -8.57 -10.72 18.36
C HIS A 147 -8.29 -9.22 18.11
N LYS A 148 -7.14 -8.86 17.55
CA LYS A 148 -6.65 -7.47 17.46
C LYS A 148 -6.14 -7.05 16.08
N SER A 149 -6.11 -7.93 15.08
CA SER A 149 -5.89 -7.51 13.70
C SER A 149 -7.17 -7.74 12.91
N ASN A 150 -7.65 -6.69 12.25
CA ASN A 150 -8.55 -6.86 11.12
C ASN A 150 -7.94 -7.94 10.23
N GLY A 151 -8.64 -9.06 10.01
CA GLY A 151 -8.06 -10.22 9.35
C GLY A 151 -7.55 -9.83 7.96
N HIS A 152 -6.23 -9.87 7.76
CA HIS A 152 -5.63 -9.75 6.44
C HIS A 152 -5.62 -11.16 5.86
N ASP A 153 -6.34 -11.38 4.77
CA ASP A 153 -6.23 -12.59 3.99
C ASP A 153 -5.81 -12.29 2.56
N LYS A 154 -5.13 -13.26 1.94
CA LYS A 154 -4.79 -13.17 0.52
C LYS A 154 -5.88 -13.81 -0.29
N VAL A 155 -6.36 -13.11 -1.31
CA VAL A 155 -7.44 -13.58 -2.17
C VAL A 155 -7.05 -13.52 -3.65
N ARG A 156 -7.68 -14.36 -4.46
CA ARG A 156 -7.61 -14.32 -5.92
C ARG A 156 -9.00 -14.09 -6.50
N LEU A 157 -9.04 -13.39 -7.61
CA LEU A 157 -10.28 -13.11 -8.32
C LEU A 157 -10.33 -13.94 -9.61
N PRO A 158 -11.49 -14.53 -9.96
CA PRO A 158 -11.61 -15.34 -11.16
C PRO A 158 -11.42 -14.54 -12.45
N ASN A 159 -11.79 -13.26 -12.45
CA ASN A 159 -11.65 -12.36 -13.59
C ASN A 159 -10.24 -11.73 -13.70
N VAL A 160 -9.34 -12.00 -12.74
CA VAL A 160 -7.94 -11.52 -12.78
C VAL A 160 -7.01 -12.69 -12.44
N PRO A 161 -6.88 -13.68 -13.35
CA PRO A 161 -6.11 -14.87 -13.09
C PRO A 161 -4.62 -14.54 -12.91
N GLY A 162 -3.99 -15.18 -11.91
CA GLY A 162 -2.55 -15.03 -11.62
C GLY A 162 -2.19 -13.92 -10.63
N GLU A 163 -3.09 -12.99 -10.35
CA GLU A 163 -2.87 -11.94 -9.36
C GLU A 163 -3.41 -12.32 -7.99
N THR A 164 -2.73 -11.86 -6.93
CA THR A 164 -3.15 -12.06 -5.54
C THR A 164 -3.29 -10.71 -4.85
N PHE A 165 -4.41 -10.52 -4.18
CA PHE A 165 -4.78 -9.29 -3.50
C PHE A 165 -4.71 -9.47 -1.98
N SER A 166 -4.33 -8.41 -1.27
CA SER A 166 -4.54 -8.36 0.18
C SER A 166 -5.94 -7.84 0.44
N ARG A 167 -6.78 -8.65 1.11
CA ARG A 167 -8.11 -8.26 1.53
C ARG A 167 -8.08 -7.86 3.00
N ARG A 168 -8.61 -6.68 3.29
CA ARG A 168 -8.84 -6.18 4.66
C ARG A 168 -10.33 -6.15 4.94
N ARG A 169 -10.71 -6.58 6.15
CA ARG A 169 -12.10 -6.61 6.63
C ARG A 169 -12.33 -5.55 7.70
N TYR A 170 -13.45 -4.85 7.61
CA TYR A 170 -13.92 -3.83 8.56
C TYR A 170 -15.32 -4.21 9.06
N VAL A 171 -15.54 -4.10 10.36
CA VAL A 171 -16.88 -4.24 10.96
C VAL A 171 -17.65 -2.96 10.67
N LEU A 172 -18.84 -3.07 10.09
CA LEU A 172 -19.68 -1.92 9.81
C LEU A 172 -20.80 -1.79 10.84
N GLY A 173 -21.14 -0.55 11.17
CA GLY A 173 -22.22 -0.23 12.12
C GLY A 173 -21.89 0.94 13.02
N ASN A 174 -22.74 1.15 14.04
CA ASN A 174 -22.66 2.30 14.95
C ASN A 174 -22.12 1.92 16.35
N GLY A 175 -21.70 0.66 16.53
CA GLY A 175 -21.18 0.17 17.80
C GLY A 175 -19.71 0.52 18.03
N PRO A 176 -19.20 0.39 19.26
CA PRO A 176 -17.77 0.51 19.54
C PRO A 176 -16.98 -0.49 18.70
N GLY A 177 -15.97 -0.05 17.95
CA GLY A 177 -15.24 -0.96 17.05
C GLY A 177 -15.69 -0.93 15.60
N ALA A 178 -16.91 -0.46 15.34
CA ALA A 178 -17.48 -0.46 14.01
C ALA A 178 -17.28 0.89 13.32
N ILE A 179 -17.18 0.86 11.99
CA ILE A 179 -17.13 2.04 11.15
C ILE A 179 -18.53 2.24 10.57
N PRO A 180 -19.13 3.45 10.68
CA PRO A 180 -20.38 3.74 9.99
C PRO A 180 -20.25 3.49 8.49
N MET A 181 -21.33 3.00 7.85
CA MET A 181 -21.30 2.67 6.43
C MET A 181 -20.86 3.86 5.56
N GLN A 182 -21.37 5.06 5.86
CA GLN A 182 -21.02 6.26 5.09
C GLN A 182 -19.53 6.60 5.22
N ASP A 183 -18.99 6.57 6.44
CA ASP A 183 -17.57 6.83 6.69
C ASP A 183 -16.67 5.81 5.97
N PHE A 184 -17.09 4.54 5.91
CA PHE A 184 -16.38 3.51 5.16
C PHE A 184 -16.38 3.82 3.65
N LEU A 185 -17.52 4.19 3.08
CA LEU A 185 -17.64 4.53 1.65
C LEU A 185 -16.87 5.80 1.29
N ASP A 186 -16.90 6.82 2.14
CA ASP A 186 -16.15 8.06 1.97
C ASP A 186 -14.63 7.78 2.03
N ALA A 187 -14.21 6.93 2.97
CA ALA A 187 -12.81 6.51 3.06
C ALA A 187 -12.39 5.70 1.82
N VAL A 188 -13.23 4.78 1.33
CA VAL A 188 -12.99 4.07 0.06
C VAL A 188 -12.85 5.06 -1.08
N HIS A 189 -13.75 6.03 -1.20
CA HIS A 189 -13.71 7.04 -2.26
C HIS A 189 -12.39 7.84 -2.23
N GLY A 190 -11.96 8.27 -1.03
CA GLY A 190 -10.72 9.02 -0.85
C GLY A 190 -9.45 8.27 -1.25
N ILE A 191 -9.46 6.92 -1.23
CA ILE A 191 -8.27 6.10 -1.55
C ILE A 191 -8.24 5.57 -2.98
N LYS A 192 -9.32 5.75 -3.77
CA LYS A 192 -9.38 5.24 -5.16
C LYS A 192 -8.28 5.81 -6.06
N GLY A 193 -7.93 7.08 -5.85
CA GLY A 193 -6.90 7.78 -6.62
C GLY A 193 -5.47 7.52 -6.14
N LEU A 194 -5.30 6.82 -5.02
CA LEU A 194 -3.98 6.58 -4.43
C LEU A 194 -3.31 5.40 -5.13
N GLN A 195 -2.48 5.71 -6.13
CA GLN A 195 -1.71 4.72 -6.89
C GLN A 195 -0.23 5.11 -6.91
N ASN A 196 0.62 4.22 -6.41
CA ASN A 196 2.07 4.32 -6.53
C ASN A 196 2.65 2.89 -6.52
N GLU A 197 3.72 2.66 -7.27
CA GLU A 197 4.33 1.32 -7.41
C GLU A 197 4.83 0.78 -6.06
N HIS A 198 5.53 1.60 -5.28
CA HIS A 198 6.05 1.21 -3.96
C HIS A 198 5.13 1.66 -2.83
N MET A 199 3.82 1.61 -3.05
CA MET A 199 2.82 1.75 -2.00
C MET A 199 1.64 0.81 -2.24
N ILE A 200 1.05 0.32 -1.15
CA ILE A 200 -0.19 -0.42 -1.25
C ILE A 200 -1.29 0.49 -1.83
N SER A 201 -1.91 0.02 -2.91
CA SER A 201 -2.87 0.78 -3.70
C SER A 201 -4.23 0.10 -3.67
N TYR A 202 -5.29 0.92 -3.64
CA TYR A 202 -6.66 0.44 -3.72
C TYR A 202 -6.90 -0.29 -5.04
N TRP A 203 -7.53 -1.46 -4.97
CA TRP A 203 -7.95 -2.20 -6.16
C TRP A 203 -9.47 -2.24 -6.31
N ALA A 204 -10.20 -2.74 -5.32
CA ALA A 204 -11.67 -2.73 -5.29
C ALA A 204 -12.16 -2.81 -3.84
N SER A 205 -13.46 -2.66 -3.64
CA SER A 205 -14.09 -2.88 -2.34
C SER A 205 -15.46 -3.50 -2.50
N TYR A 206 -15.96 -4.07 -1.41
CA TYR A 206 -17.33 -4.56 -1.36
C TYR A 206 -17.86 -4.58 0.05
N THR A 207 -19.18 -4.65 0.18
CA THR A 207 -19.86 -4.86 1.46
C THR A 207 -20.71 -6.12 1.42
N GLN A 208 -20.76 -6.85 2.53
CA GLN A 208 -21.63 -8.00 2.71
C GLN A 208 -21.78 -8.37 4.18
N HIS A 209 -22.97 -8.80 4.61
CA HIS A 209 -23.22 -9.33 5.96
C HIS A 209 -22.77 -8.40 7.11
N GLY A 210 -22.91 -7.07 6.94
CA GLY A 210 -22.47 -6.08 7.94
C GLY A 210 -20.96 -5.85 8.00
N TYR A 211 -20.21 -6.29 6.99
CA TYR A 211 -18.77 -6.05 6.87
C TYR A 211 -18.43 -5.31 5.58
N GLY A 212 -17.42 -4.44 5.67
CA GLY A 212 -16.78 -3.79 4.54
C GLY A 212 -15.47 -4.51 4.25
N TYR A 213 -15.16 -4.69 2.97
CA TYR A 213 -13.94 -5.33 2.52
C TYR A 213 -13.26 -4.45 1.49
N VAL A 214 -11.94 -4.33 1.60
CA VAL A 214 -11.12 -3.59 0.64
C VAL A 214 -10.01 -4.50 0.15
N LEU A 215 -9.87 -4.58 -1.18
CA LEU A 215 -8.81 -5.29 -1.86
C LEU A 215 -7.70 -4.31 -2.23
N PHE A 216 -6.48 -4.72 -1.93
CA PHE A 216 -5.28 -3.95 -2.16
C PHE A 216 -4.26 -4.74 -2.97
N THR A 217 -3.45 -4.01 -3.73
CA THR A 217 -2.29 -4.53 -4.47
C THR A 217 -1.10 -3.58 -4.29
N PRO A 218 0.15 -4.07 -4.19
CA PRO A 218 0.53 -5.48 -4.15
C PRO A 218 0.15 -6.18 -2.83
N SER A 219 0.05 -7.50 -2.86
CA SER A 219 -0.12 -8.31 -1.64
C SER A 219 1.23 -8.48 -0.92
N SER A 220 1.23 -8.33 0.40
CA SER A 220 2.44 -8.46 1.22
C SER A 220 2.67 -9.92 1.64
N ASP A 221 3.91 -10.38 1.55
CA ASP A 221 4.37 -11.67 2.06
C ASP A 221 5.09 -11.53 3.40
N PHE A 222 5.81 -10.43 3.60
CA PHE A 222 6.49 -10.12 4.86
C PHE A 222 6.68 -8.61 5.04
N THR A 223 6.94 -8.21 6.29
CA THR A 223 7.26 -6.82 6.66
C THR A 223 8.77 -6.63 6.82
N LEU A 224 9.26 -5.39 6.79
CA LEU A 224 10.66 -5.07 7.12
C LEU A 224 11.01 -5.53 8.54
N LYS A 225 10.09 -5.38 9.49
CA LYS A 225 10.25 -5.90 10.86
C LYS A 225 10.56 -7.39 10.86
N SER A 226 9.74 -8.20 10.17
CA SER A 226 9.98 -9.65 10.07
C SER A 226 11.24 -9.98 9.27
N PHE A 227 11.56 -9.21 8.23
CA PHE A 227 12.78 -9.39 7.43
C PHE A 227 14.06 -9.17 8.23
N LEU A 228 14.09 -8.13 9.06
CA LEU A 228 15.22 -7.79 9.92
C LEU A 228 15.40 -8.78 11.08
N ALA A 229 14.30 -9.38 11.56
CA ALA A 229 14.32 -10.44 12.55
C ALA A 229 14.79 -11.78 11.94
N THR A 230 14.17 -12.18 10.84
CA THR A 230 14.42 -13.45 10.15
C THR A 230 14.42 -13.22 8.64
N THR A 231 15.60 -13.12 8.05
CA THR A 231 15.73 -12.91 6.61
C THR A 231 15.16 -14.09 5.82
N PRO A 232 14.22 -13.86 4.88
CA PRO A 232 13.59 -14.90 4.07
C PRO A 232 14.57 -15.67 3.15
N SER A 233 14.26 -16.94 2.85
CA SER A 233 15.12 -17.82 2.04
C SER A 233 15.26 -17.33 0.60
N GLN A 234 14.18 -16.83 0.00
CA GLN A 234 14.17 -16.23 -1.33
C GLN A 234 15.19 -15.10 -1.47
N PHE A 235 15.39 -14.29 -0.42
CA PHE A 235 16.42 -13.27 -0.40
C PHE A 235 17.81 -13.89 -0.18
N LYS A 236 17.94 -14.82 0.77
CA LYS A 236 19.23 -15.47 1.10
C LYS A 236 19.86 -16.20 -0.08
N ASN A 237 19.02 -16.80 -0.92
CA ASN A 237 19.43 -17.59 -2.10
C ASN A 237 19.97 -16.71 -3.24
N LEU A 238 19.74 -15.38 -3.20
CA LEU A 238 20.32 -14.47 -4.18
C LEU A 238 21.83 -14.34 -4.01
N ALA A 239 22.50 -14.18 -5.15
CA ALA A 239 23.92 -13.83 -5.21
C ALA A 239 24.21 -12.63 -4.31
N LYS A 240 25.37 -12.64 -3.64
CA LYS A 240 25.73 -11.63 -2.66
C LYS A 240 25.74 -10.21 -3.24
N ALA A 241 26.22 -10.03 -4.47
CA ALA A 241 26.19 -8.75 -5.17
C ALA A 241 24.74 -8.27 -5.38
N ARG A 242 23.87 -9.15 -5.89
CA ARG A 242 22.46 -8.84 -6.12
C ARG A 242 21.71 -8.45 -4.85
N ARG A 243 21.98 -9.14 -3.72
CA ARG A 243 21.40 -8.76 -2.42
C ARG A 243 21.76 -7.34 -1.99
N ARG A 244 23.02 -6.94 -2.20
CA ARG A 244 23.50 -5.61 -1.82
C ARG A 244 22.86 -4.54 -2.71
N GLU A 245 22.82 -4.79 -4.01
CA GLU A 245 22.23 -3.91 -5.00
C GLU A 245 20.73 -3.71 -4.72
N LEU A 246 20.03 -4.80 -4.37
CA LEU A 246 18.61 -4.78 -4.07
C LEU A 246 18.29 -3.93 -2.84
N ILE A 247 19.10 -4.01 -1.77
CA ILE A 247 18.92 -3.16 -0.59
C ILE A 247 19.11 -1.68 -0.94
N MET A 248 20.09 -1.34 -1.78
CA MET A 248 20.29 0.05 -2.21
C MET A 248 19.11 0.54 -3.05
N ASN A 249 18.60 -0.29 -3.95
CA ASN A 249 17.39 0.02 -4.71
C ASN A 249 16.18 0.19 -3.80
N TRP A 250 16.01 -0.63 -2.74
CA TRP A 250 14.91 -0.43 -1.78
C TRP A 250 14.98 0.93 -1.10
N ILE A 251 16.19 1.41 -0.75
CA ILE A 251 16.37 2.74 -0.18
C ILE A 251 15.89 3.81 -1.17
N LEU A 252 16.29 3.70 -2.44
CA LEU A 252 15.84 4.62 -3.48
C LEU A 252 14.32 4.57 -3.67
N CYS A 253 13.73 3.38 -3.83
CA CYS A 253 12.29 3.19 -3.99
C CYS A 253 11.48 3.86 -2.86
N LEU A 254 11.90 3.67 -1.60
CA LEU A 254 11.20 4.26 -0.45
C LEU A 254 11.30 5.79 -0.44
N VAL A 255 12.48 6.35 -0.74
CA VAL A 255 12.66 7.80 -0.77
C VAL A 255 11.92 8.43 -1.95
N ASP A 256 11.95 7.77 -3.10
CA ASP A 256 11.29 8.20 -4.34
C ASP A 256 9.77 8.25 -4.18
N THR A 257 9.16 7.20 -3.61
CA THR A 257 7.74 7.21 -3.26
C THR A 257 7.39 8.28 -2.23
N LEU A 258 8.25 8.53 -1.25
CA LEU A 258 8.03 9.62 -0.31
C LEU A 258 8.07 10.99 -1.01
N CYS A 259 8.99 11.17 -1.96
CA CYS A 259 9.09 12.37 -2.78
C CYS A 259 7.82 12.63 -3.60
N ASP A 260 7.28 11.60 -4.25
CA ASP A 260 5.99 11.67 -4.96
C ASP A 260 4.83 12.06 -4.02
N PHE A 261 4.84 11.59 -2.77
CA PHE A 261 3.81 11.94 -1.81
C PHE A 261 3.93 13.38 -1.32
N HIS A 262 5.16 13.82 -1.04
CA HIS A 262 5.45 15.16 -0.57
C HIS A 262 5.22 16.21 -1.66
N SER A 263 5.44 15.90 -2.94
CA SER A 263 5.12 16.79 -4.07
C SER A 263 3.62 17.08 -4.19
N LYS A 264 2.77 16.18 -3.71
CA LYS A 264 1.31 16.34 -3.61
C LYS A 264 0.86 17.03 -2.32
N ASN A 265 1.80 17.61 -1.56
CA ASN A 265 1.59 18.22 -0.25
C ASN A 265 0.96 17.26 0.79
N GLN A 266 1.28 15.97 0.68
CA GLN A 266 0.82 14.93 1.60
C GLN A 266 1.98 14.43 2.46
N SER A 267 1.67 13.84 3.61
CA SER A 267 2.62 13.18 4.50
C SER A 267 2.11 11.79 4.86
N HIS A 268 2.98 10.78 4.85
CA HIS A 268 2.60 9.41 5.16
C HIS A 268 2.23 9.25 6.65
N GLY A 269 2.99 9.85 7.57
CA GLY A 269 2.68 9.92 9.00
C GLY A 269 2.74 8.61 9.79
N TYR A 270 3.08 7.48 9.15
CA TYR A 270 3.03 6.15 9.77
C TYR A 270 4.14 5.20 9.26
N ILE A 271 5.37 5.70 9.24
CA ILE A 271 6.53 4.98 8.74
C ILE A 271 7.26 4.29 9.90
N LYS A 272 7.31 2.95 9.87
CA LYS A 272 8.02 2.09 10.81
C LYS A 272 8.30 0.71 10.17
N PRO A 273 9.17 -0.15 10.72
CA PRO A 273 9.50 -1.42 10.08
C PRO A 273 8.29 -2.36 9.84
N SER A 274 7.26 -2.32 10.68
CA SER A 274 6.03 -3.10 10.45
C SER A 274 5.12 -2.55 9.35
N THR A 275 5.34 -1.32 8.87
CA THR A 275 4.53 -0.67 7.82
C THR A 275 5.27 -0.58 6.48
N ILE A 276 6.42 -1.24 6.36
CA ILE A 276 7.13 -1.44 5.10
C ILE A 276 7.01 -2.91 4.74
N PHE A 277 6.47 -3.16 3.56
CA PHE A 277 6.11 -4.49 3.08
C PHE A 277 7.01 -4.94 1.94
N PHE A 278 7.05 -6.26 1.78
CA PHE A 278 7.71 -6.93 0.68
C PHE A 278 6.81 -7.98 0.05
N THR A 279 6.93 -8.13 -1.27
CA THR A 279 6.43 -9.31 -1.98
C THR A 279 7.47 -10.44 -1.96
N ASN A 280 7.07 -11.64 -2.35
CA ASN A 280 7.91 -12.80 -2.57
C ASN A 280 8.95 -12.59 -3.68
N GLN A 281 8.76 -11.63 -4.59
CA GLN A 281 9.79 -11.18 -5.54
C GLN A 281 10.78 -10.17 -4.94
N ASN A 282 10.71 -9.91 -3.63
CA ASN A 282 11.53 -8.93 -2.92
C ASN A 282 11.30 -7.47 -3.37
N HIS A 283 10.08 -7.17 -3.85
CA HIS A 283 9.66 -5.82 -4.18
C HIS A 283 9.22 -5.09 -2.89
N VAL A 284 9.78 -3.91 -2.61
CA VAL A 284 9.48 -3.13 -1.40
C VAL A 284 8.35 -2.14 -1.66
N PHE A 285 7.49 -1.91 -0.66
CA PHE A 285 6.43 -0.90 -0.73
C PHE A 285 5.96 -0.46 0.66
N PHE A 286 5.43 0.77 0.76
CA PHE A 286 4.80 1.27 1.97
C PHE A 286 3.39 0.70 2.17
N SER A 287 2.98 0.60 3.44
CA SER A 287 1.56 0.52 3.79
C SER A 287 0.81 1.79 3.40
N ASP A 288 -0.51 1.75 3.45
CA ASP A 288 -1.33 2.93 3.29
C ASP A 288 -1.27 3.77 4.56
N SER A 289 -1.38 5.09 4.38
CA SER A 289 -1.51 6.09 5.45
C SER A 289 -2.97 6.48 5.71
N THR A 290 -3.92 5.67 5.23
CA THR A 290 -5.32 6.06 5.09
C THR A 290 -6.11 5.82 6.38
N ARG A 291 -7.33 6.39 6.45
CA ARG A 291 -8.26 6.13 7.57
C ARG A 291 -8.68 4.66 7.70
N LEU A 292 -8.37 3.85 6.69
CA LEU A 292 -8.64 2.42 6.64
C LEU A 292 -7.44 1.59 7.13
N THR A 293 -6.33 2.21 7.53
CA THR A 293 -5.23 1.47 8.17
C THR A 293 -5.71 0.87 9.51
N PRO A 294 -5.49 -0.43 9.78
CA PRO A 294 -6.04 -1.08 10.98
C PRO A 294 -5.71 -0.36 12.30
N ASP A 295 -4.52 0.21 12.42
CA ASP A 295 -4.10 0.90 13.64
C ASP A 295 -4.82 2.25 13.85
N SER A 296 -5.23 2.95 12.78
CA SER A 296 -6.06 4.15 12.92
C SER A 296 -7.49 3.81 13.33
N VAL A 297 -8.02 2.68 12.87
CA VAL A 297 -9.32 2.14 13.30
C VAL A 297 -9.26 1.63 14.75
N ILE A 298 -8.18 0.95 15.17
CA ILE A 298 -7.98 0.46 16.54
C ILE A 298 -7.79 1.63 17.54
N LEU A 299 -7.18 2.73 17.11
CA LEU A 299 -7.07 3.95 17.94
C LEU A 299 -8.43 4.57 18.28
N HIS A 300 -9.47 4.36 17.47
CA HIS A 300 -10.84 4.78 17.80
C HIS A 300 -11.52 3.89 18.86
N THR A 301 -10.96 2.71 19.15
CA THR A 301 -11.64 1.66 19.92
C THR A 301 -10.93 1.38 21.24
N ASP A 302 -9.60 1.46 21.25
CA ASP A 302 -8.78 1.15 22.41
C ASP A 302 -7.84 2.33 22.69
N LYS A 303 -8.29 3.26 23.53
CA LYS A 303 -7.54 4.46 23.98
C LYS A 303 -6.23 4.14 24.74
N SER A 304 -5.75 2.89 24.72
CA SER A 304 -4.84 2.35 25.75
C SER A 304 -3.58 1.62 25.25
N SER A 305 -3.43 1.28 23.97
CA SER A 305 -2.22 0.58 23.50
C SER A 305 -1.15 1.57 23.00
N PHE A 306 -0.15 1.81 23.84
CA PHE A 306 1.04 2.57 23.44
C PHE A 306 1.79 1.80 22.34
N ASP A 307 1.79 2.32 21.12
CA ASP A 307 2.58 1.77 20.02
C ASP A 307 4.06 2.12 20.19
N ARG A 308 4.78 1.22 20.85
CA ARG A 308 6.22 1.35 21.10
C ARG A 308 7.04 1.47 19.81
N GLU A 309 6.66 0.74 18.77
CA GLU A 309 7.42 0.76 17.51
C GLU A 309 7.24 2.11 16.80
N ARG A 310 6.02 2.67 16.78
CA ARG A 310 5.82 4.03 16.27
C ARG A 310 6.64 5.05 17.06
N TYR A 311 6.64 4.96 18.39
CA TYR A 311 7.46 5.84 19.23
C TYR A 311 8.95 5.70 18.95
N ASP A 312 9.44 4.48 18.73
CA ASP A 312 10.88 4.25 18.56
C ASP A 312 11.46 4.84 17.27
N TYR A 313 10.63 5.00 16.22
CA TYR A 313 11.01 5.51 14.89
C TYR A 313 10.53 6.94 14.62
N ALA A 314 9.80 7.51 15.56
CA ALA A 314 9.20 8.82 15.43
C ALA A 314 10.19 9.99 15.54
N ALA A 315 9.82 11.10 14.89
CA ALA A 315 10.49 12.37 15.02
C ALA A 315 10.26 13.02 16.41
N PRO A 316 11.25 13.76 16.97
CA PRO A 316 11.17 14.35 18.31
C PRO A 316 9.98 15.30 18.51
N GLU A 317 9.61 16.07 17.49
CA GLU A 317 8.56 17.09 17.55
C GLU A 317 7.17 16.49 17.76
N LEU A 318 6.93 15.27 17.29
CA LEU A 318 5.66 14.58 17.45
C LEU A 318 5.44 14.10 18.90
N TRP A 319 6.49 14.07 19.73
CA TRP A 319 6.44 13.70 21.17
C TRP A 319 6.98 14.81 22.09
N SER A 320 7.12 16.03 21.56
CA SER A 320 7.50 17.20 22.35
C SER A 320 6.25 17.80 23.00
N ARG A 321 6.17 17.75 24.35
CA ARG A 321 5.11 18.45 25.07
C ARG A 321 5.31 19.97 24.91
N PRO A 322 4.26 20.76 24.64
CA PRO A 322 4.32 22.20 24.83
C PRO A 322 4.76 22.47 26.27
N ALA A 323 5.79 23.30 26.44
CA ALA A 323 6.25 23.75 27.74
C ALA A 323 5.12 24.56 28.41
N GLY A 324 4.26 23.89 29.18
CA GLY A 324 3.11 24.54 29.81
C GLY A 324 2.37 23.75 30.89
N ALA A 325 2.63 22.46 31.10
CA ALA A 325 1.87 21.68 32.10
C ALA A 325 2.65 21.29 33.36
N THR A 326 3.98 21.38 33.40
CA THR A 326 4.78 21.07 34.60
C THR A 326 6.13 21.77 34.56
N SER A 327 6.15 23.08 34.77
CA SER A 327 7.36 23.74 35.29
C SER A 327 7.10 24.06 36.77
N PRO A 328 8.02 23.75 37.70
CA PRO A 328 7.85 24.14 39.09
C PRO A 328 7.91 25.66 39.16
N SER A 329 6.79 26.30 39.49
CA SER A 329 6.71 27.75 39.66
C SER A 329 7.69 28.18 40.75
N ASN A 330 8.73 28.92 40.37
CA ASN A 330 9.42 29.80 41.31
C ASN A 330 8.40 30.85 41.76
N ARG A 331 8.12 30.87 43.07
CA ARG A 331 7.22 31.84 43.70
C ARG A 331 7.86 33.24 43.61
N TYR A 332 7.15 34.17 42.98
CA TYR A 332 7.24 35.59 43.29
C TYR A 332 5.81 36.13 43.49
N PRO A 333 5.59 37.08 44.42
CA PRO A 333 4.26 37.57 44.76
C PRO A 333 3.74 38.56 43.69
N PRO A 334 2.42 38.76 43.60
CA PRO A 334 1.78 39.45 42.49
C PRO A 334 1.83 40.97 42.65
N VAL A 335 1.96 41.67 41.51
CA VAL A 335 1.63 43.10 41.37
C VAL A 335 0.56 43.21 40.28
N ASP A 336 -0.37 44.10 40.55
CA ASP A 336 -1.70 44.24 39.97
C ASP A 336 -1.75 44.89 38.57
N GLU A 337 -2.92 44.71 37.94
CA GLU A 337 -3.54 45.47 36.85
C GLU A 337 -3.13 45.32 35.35
N SER A 338 -4.05 44.65 34.63
CA SER A 338 -4.89 45.20 33.54
C SER A 338 -4.61 44.87 32.04
N HIS A 339 -5.57 44.08 31.49
CA HIS A 339 -6.14 44.05 30.11
C HIS A 339 -5.36 43.40 28.94
N PHE A 340 -5.87 42.28 28.39
CA PHE A 340 -6.73 42.20 27.18
C PHE A 340 -7.12 40.74 26.90
N GLY A 341 -8.42 40.46 26.73
CA GLY A 341 -8.97 39.11 26.63
C GLY A 341 -9.03 38.55 25.21
N MET A 342 -8.67 37.27 25.07
CA MET A 342 -9.24 36.37 24.05
C MET A 342 -9.86 35.18 24.77
N ILE A 343 -11.16 34.98 24.54
CA ILE A 343 -11.95 33.86 25.05
C ILE A 343 -11.41 32.57 24.41
N GLN A 344 -10.71 31.75 25.19
CA GLN A 344 -10.50 30.34 24.88
C GLN A 344 -11.52 29.54 25.69
N THR A 345 -12.47 28.92 25.00
CA THR A 345 -13.35 27.89 25.56
C THR A 345 -12.49 26.69 25.96
N TYR A 346 -12.11 26.64 27.24
CA TYR A 346 -11.39 25.52 27.82
C TYR A 346 -12.40 24.42 28.15
N ASP A 347 -12.43 23.36 27.34
CA ASP A 347 -13.15 22.15 27.69
C ASP A 347 -12.32 21.38 28.72
N GLN A 348 -12.78 21.41 29.98
CA GLN A 348 -12.02 21.01 31.17
C GLN A 348 -11.91 19.48 31.33
N ASN A 349 -12.37 18.69 30.34
CA ASN A 349 -12.41 17.23 30.35
C ASN A 349 -11.41 16.55 29.38
N GLY A 350 -10.48 17.29 28.76
CA GLY A 350 -9.47 16.73 27.86
C GLY A 350 -8.40 15.91 28.58
N SER A 351 -8.48 14.58 28.50
CA SER A 351 -7.38 13.68 28.89
C SER A 351 -6.08 14.07 28.16
N PRO A 352 -4.91 14.11 28.84
CA PRO A 352 -3.63 14.53 28.24
C PRO A 352 -3.19 13.66 27.06
N ASN A 353 -3.79 12.47 26.89
CA ASN A 353 -3.51 11.58 25.77
C ASN A 353 -4.17 12.01 24.45
N THR A 354 -5.25 12.79 24.48
CA THR A 354 -5.98 13.22 23.27
C THR A 354 -5.19 14.26 22.46
N MET A 355 -4.25 14.98 23.10
CA MET A 355 -3.34 15.91 22.43
C MET A 355 -2.16 15.23 21.71
N PHE A 356 -1.94 13.92 21.89
CA PHE A 356 -0.91 13.15 21.17
C PHE A 356 -1.40 12.58 19.83
N ILE A 357 -2.68 12.79 19.49
CA ILE A 357 -3.34 12.13 18.34
C ILE A 357 -3.68 13.12 17.22
N ALA A 358 -3.89 14.40 17.54
CA ALA A 358 -3.95 15.44 16.51
C ALA A 358 -2.51 15.82 16.11
N PRO A 359 -2.09 15.72 14.84
CA PRO A 359 -0.85 16.35 14.40
C PRO A 359 -0.98 17.82 14.80
N SER A 360 -0.09 18.28 15.67
CA SER A 360 -0.06 19.69 16.03
C SER A 360 0.10 20.47 14.72
N PRO A 361 -0.83 21.37 14.35
CA PRO A 361 -0.84 22.07 13.05
C PRO A 361 0.37 23.03 12.87
N GLN A 362 1.32 22.97 13.78
CA GLN A 362 2.49 23.82 13.91
C GLN A 362 3.74 23.18 13.29
N PHE A 363 3.75 21.87 13.01
CA PHE A 363 4.89 21.14 12.45
C PHE A 363 4.51 20.37 11.18
N SER A 364 5.34 20.43 10.15
CA SER A 364 5.07 19.77 8.86
C SER A 364 5.23 18.25 8.99
N GLY A 365 4.14 17.51 8.80
CA GLY A 365 4.15 16.03 8.80
C GLY A 365 5.18 15.42 7.84
N GLN A 366 5.49 16.15 6.76
CA GLN A 366 6.55 15.79 5.81
C GLN A 366 7.92 15.67 6.47
N GLN A 367 8.32 16.61 7.33
CA GLN A 367 9.63 16.56 7.98
C GLN A 367 9.69 15.40 8.99
N ALA A 368 8.57 15.04 9.61
CA ALA A 368 8.51 13.86 10.47
C ALA A 368 8.64 12.55 9.67
N ASP A 369 8.10 12.49 8.45
CA ASP A 369 8.34 11.36 7.54
C ASP A 369 9.82 11.25 7.16
N ILE A 370 10.49 12.36 6.85
CA ILE A 370 11.92 12.38 6.52
C ILE A 370 12.75 11.76 7.66
N PHE A 371 12.46 12.13 8.90
CA PHE A 371 13.13 11.53 10.06
C PHE A 371 12.89 10.03 10.15
N SER A 372 11.63 9.62 9.99
CA SER A 372 11.21 8.22 10.11
C SER A 372 11.85 7.37 9.00
N VAL A 373 11.89 7.85 7.76
CA VAL A 373 12.61 7.19 6.64
C VAL A 373 14.12 7.18 6.91
N GLY A 374 14.70 8.23 7.49
CA GLY A 374 16.11 8.23 7.90
C GLY A 374 16.45 7.08 8.86
N CYS A 375 15.54 6.80 9.80
CA CYS A 375 15.65 5.65 10.71
C CYS A 375 15.59 4.31 9.97
N ILE A 376 14.68 4.18 9.00
CA ILE A 376 14.53 2.97 8.15
C ILE A 376 15.79 2.73 7.30
N ILE A 377 16.29 3.77 6.63
CA ILE A 377 17.52 3.68 5.83
C ILE A 377 18.66 3.19 6.72
N LEU A 378 18.77 3.69 7.95
CA LEU A 378 19.83 3.26 8.87
C LEU A 378 19.71 1.79 9.30
N GLU A 379 18.49 1.25 9.44
CA GLU A 379 18.27 -0.19 9.65
C GLU A 379 18.71 -1.01 8.42
N LEU A 380 18.35 -0.57 7.22
CA LEU A 380 18.74 -1.22 5.96
C LEU A 380 20.27 -1.21 5.74
N LEU A 381 20.92 -0.07 6.01
CA LEU A 381 22.39 0.04 5.96
C LEU A 381 23.07 -0.80 7.04
N SER A 382 22.50 -0.87 8.25
CA SER A 382 22.98 -1.74 9.31
C SER A 382 22.97 -3.21 8.86
N TYR A 383 21.84 -3.64 8.30
CA TYR A 383 21.67 -4.99 7.75
C TYR A 383 22.65 -5.26 6.59
N LEU A 384 22.82 -4.31 5.65
CA LEU A 384 23.76 -4.40 4.53
C LEU A 384 25.20 -4.63 4.99
N VAL A 385 25.59 -4.00 6.09
CA VAL A 385 26.92 -4.13 6.72
C VAL A 385 26.95 -5.29 7.74
N LYS A 386 25.93 -6.16 7.77
CA LYS A 386 25.82 -7.34 8.64
C LYS A 386 25.76 -7.04 10.14
N ARG A 387 25.14 -5.92 10.53
CA ARG A 387 24.75 -5.64 11.91
C ARG A 387 23.24 -5.87 12.06
N THR A 388 22.82 -6.42 13.19
CA THR A 388 21.40 -6.79 13.42
C THR A 388 20.64 -5.64 14.07
N SER A 389 19.33 -5.54 13.77
CA SER A 389 18.44 -4.51 14.35
C SER A 389 18.39 -4.59 15.89
N SER A 390 18.36 -5.81 16.46
CA SER A 390 18.40 -6.02 17.92
C SER A 390 19.67 -5.44 18.57
N LYS A 391 20.85 -5.61 17.95
CA LYS A 391 22.09 -5.01 18.44
C LYS A 391 22.04 -3.49 18.35
N PHE A 392 21.42 -2.95 17.31
CA PHE A 392 21.29 -1.51 17.15
C PHE A 392 20.36 -0.91 18.21
N ALA A 393 19.19 -1.51 18.46
CA ALA A 393 18.29 -1.10 19.54
C ALA A 393 18.96 -1.14 20.92
N SER A 394 19.74 -2.19 21.19
CA SER A 394 20.52 -2.32 22.44
C SER A 394 21.61 -1.26 22.55
N PHE A 395 22.25 -0.90 21.43
CA PHE A 395 23.26 0.15 21.38
C PHE A 395 22.65 1.54 21.64
N ARG A 396 21.50 1.84 21.03
CA ARG A 396 20.78 3.11 21.24
C ARG A 396 20.44 3.33 22.71
N SER A 397 19.94 2.30 23.39
CA SER A 397 19.53 2.39 24.81
C SER A 397 20.69 2.32 25.82
N ALA A 398 21.94 2.20 25.39
CA ALA A 398 23.08 1.89 26.28
C ALA A 398 23.35 2.96 27.36
N LYS A 399 22.94 4.21 27.14
CA LYS A 399 23.09 5.31 28.12
C LYS A 399 21.99 5.35 29.19
N HIS A 400 20.90 4.61 29.03
CA HIS A 400 19.75 4.61 29.94
C HIS A 400 19.81 3.53 31.05
N LYS A 401 20.97 2.91 31.29
CA LYS A 401 21.16 1.75 32.20
C LYS A 401 21.07 2.09 33.70
N THR A 402 20.01 2.74 34.17
CA THR A 402 19.72 2.82 35.61
C THR A 402 18.84 1.63 36.01
N ALA A 403 19.45 0.45 36.05
CA ALA A 403 18.77 -0.79 36.45
C ALA A 403 18.68 -0.90 37.97
N GLY A 404 17.61 -0.35 38.56
CA GLY A 404 17.07 -0.87 39.82
C GLY A 404 16.31 -2.19 39.57
N ARG A 405 16.18 -3.05 40.59
CA ARG A 405 15.26 -4.21 40.54
C ARG A 405 13.85 -3.71 40.20
N GLY A 406 13.35 -4.03 39.00
CA GLY A 406 12.04 -3.57 38.51
C GLY A 406 12.05 -2.30 37.66
N GLY A 407 13.20 -1.86 37.15
CA GLY A 407 13.32 -0.65 36.32
C GLY A 407 12.51 -0.69 35.02
N ALA A 408 12.02 0.47 34.59
CA ALA A 408 11.28 0.64 33.34
C ALA A 408 12.08 0.16 32.11
N VAL A 409 11.37 -0.31 31.09
CA VAL A 409 11.96 -0.70 29.79
C VAL A 409 12.81 0.45 29.26
N LEU A 410 14.06 0.17 28.89
CA LEU A 410 15.00 1.19 28.41
C LEU A 410 14.43 1.89 27.17
N ASP A 411 14.62 3.21 27.08
CA ASP A 411 14.23 3.95 25.88
C ASP A 411 15.18 3.62 24.73
N THR A 412 14.64 2.97 23.69
CA THR A 412 15.34 2.54 22.49
C THR A 412 15.10 3.49 21.33
N SER A 413 14.30 4.53 21.50
CA SER A 413 13.88 5.42 20.42
C SER A 413 15.04 6.17 19.78
N PHE A 414 14.93 6.44 18.47
CA PHE A 414 15.96 7.19 17.73
C PHE A 414 16.10 8.61 18.28
N HIS A 415 14.98 9.32 18.47
CA HIS A 415 14.97 10.74 18.84
C HIS A 415 15.50 11.03 20.25
N LYS A 416 15.40 10.08 21.21
CA LYS A 416 16.02 10.24 22.54
C LYS A 416 17.49 9.83 22.59
N ASN A 417 17.97 9.09 21.59
CA ASN A 417 19.30 8.47 21.61
C ASN A 417 20.20 8.90 20.44
N LEU A 418 19.99 10.09 19.86
CA LEU A 418 20.71 10.57 18.66
C LEU A 418 22.24 10.49 18.78
N GLY A 419 22.81 10.80 19.95
CA GLY A 419 24.27 10.65 20.15
C GLY A 419 24.77 9.19 20.08
N GLN A 420 23.95 8.19 20.44
CA GLN A 420 24.29 6.79 20.16
C GLN A 420 24.06 6.44 18.69
N VAL A 421 23.06 7.02 18.04
CA VAL A 421 22.81 6.84 16.61
C VAL A 421 24.01 7.32 15.79
N GLU A 422 24.57 8.50 16.08
CA GLU A 422 25.77 9.05 15.43
C GLU A 422 27.01 8.15 15.60
N LEU A 423 27.24 7.64 16.81
CA LEU A 423 28.34 6.69 17.07
C LEU A 423 28.16 5.38 16.31
N TRP A 424 26.92 4.89 16.19
CA TRP A 424 26.60 3.73 15.40
C TRP A 424 26.89 3.96 13.91
N MET A 425 26.44 5.11 13.35
CA MET A 425 26.72 5.53 11.98
C MET A 425 28.22 5.60 11.70
N SER A 426 29.00 6.18 12.62
CA SER A 426 30.47 6.23 12.53
C SER A 426 31.11 4.83 12.48
N GLY A 427 30.58 3.89 13.26
CA GLY A 427 30.99 2.48 13.23
C GLY A 427 30.63 1.78 11.93
N LEU A 428 29.43 2.03 11.40
CA LEU A 428 28.99 1.50 10.11
C LEU A 428 29.86 1.99 8.96
N ALA A 429 30.17 3.29 8.93
CA ALA A 429 31.06 3.88 7.93
C ALA A 429 32.42 3.17 7.90
N LYS A 430 33.08 3.03 9.07
CA LYS A 430 34.38 2.33 9.18
C LYS A 430 34.29 0.88 8.70
N ASP A 431 33.23 0.17 9.09
CA ASP A 431 33.02 -1.22 8.70
C ASP A 431 32.76 -1.36 7.19
N ALA A 432 32.01 -0.43 6.59
CA ALA A 432 31.71 -0.40 5.16
C ALA A 432 32.97 -0.13 4.34
N THR A 433 33.76 0.89 4.71
CA THR A 433 35.04 1.22 4.05
C THR A 433 36.02 0.04 4.10
N ARG A 434 36.14 -0.62 5.25
CA ARG A 434 36.99 -1.82 5.36
C ARG A 434 36.50 -2.97 4.48
N LYS A 435 35.19 -3.10 4.29
CA LYS A 435 34.60 -4.17 3.46
C LYS A 435 34.59 -3.83 1.97
N SER A 436 34.62 -2.55 1.60
CA SER A 436 34.62 -2.10 0.20
C SER A 436 35.97 -2.25 -0.50
N THR A 437 37.06 -2.40 0.25
CA THR A 437 38.39 -2.70 -0.30
C THR A 437 38.57 -4.17 -0.69
N SER A 438 37.60 -5.03 -0.35
CA SER A 438 37.60 -6.43 -0.73
C SER A 438 37.37 -6.59 -2.24
N THR A 439 38.08 -7.52 -2.88
CA THR A 439 37.86 -7.93 -4.27
C THR A 439 36.62 -8.79 -4.47
N LYS A 440 35.86 -9.10 -3.40
CA LYS A 440 34.65 -9.92 -3.48
C LYS A 440 33.52 -9.18 -4.19
N ASP A 441 32.76 -9.92 -5.00
CA ASP A 441 31.63 -9.38 -5.76
C ASP A 441 30.68 -8.51 -4.94
N GLY A 442 30.32 -7.37 -5.52
CA GLY A 442 29.45 -6.34 -4.95
C GLY A 442 30.08 -5.52 -3.83
N ALA A 443 31.40 -5.52 -3.65
CA ALA A 443 32.07 -4.68 -2.64
C ALA A 443 32.04 -3.19 -2.98
N ASN A 444 31.98 -2.84 -4.28
CA ASN A 444 31.76 -1.49 -4.79
C ASN A 444 30.49 -0.85 -4.21
N ILE A 445 29.41 -1.61 -4.06
CA ILE A 445 28.13 -1.13 -3.50
C ILE A 445 28.31 -0.60 -2.07
N LEU A 446 29.25 -1.17 -1.31
CA LEU A 446 29.51 -0.71 0.06
C LEU A 446 30.19 0.66 0.11
N LYS A 447 30.76 1.16 -1.01
CA LYS A 447 31.30 2.52 -1.08
C LYS A 447 30.19 3.57 -0.92
N GLY A 448 28.97 3.27 -1.36
CA GLY A 448 27.81 4.17 -1.20
C GLY A 448 27.30 4.31 0.24
N VAL A 449 27.68 3.42 1.15
CA VAL A 449 27.20 3.47 2.55
C VAL A 449 27.63 4.76 3.23
N HIS A 450 28.88 5.19 3.06
CA HIS A 450 29.38 6.39 3.73
C HIS A 450 28.69 7.68 3.25
N PRO A 451 28.57 7.95 1.92
CA PRO A 451 27.74 9.03 1.42
C PRO A 451 26.26 8.96 1.86
N LEU A 452 25.64 7.77 1.89
CA LEU A 452 24.26 7.64 2.37
C LEU A 452 24.12 8.00 3.86
N LEU A 453 25.10 7.66 4.69
CA LEU A 453 25.09 8.05 6.10
C LEU A 453 25.17 9.58 6.29
N HIS A 454 25.83 10.30 5.37
CA HIS A 454 25.78 11.77 5.36
C HIS A 454 24.39 12.30 5.05
N VAL A 455 23.68 11.69 4.09
CA VAL A 455 22.28 12.04 3.81
C VAL A 455 21.40 11.77 5.04
N VAL A 456 21.53 10.57 5.64
CA VAL A 456 20.78 10.18 6.85
C VAL A 456 21.06 11.12 8.03
N THR A 457 22.28 11.64 8.16
CA THR A 457 22.61 12.62 9.22
C THR A 457 21.74 13.87 9.12
N GLY A 458 21.52 14.39 7.90
CA GLY A 458 20.60 15.52 7.69
C GLY A 458 19.14 15.13 7.96
N MET A 459 18.72 13.94 7.54
CA MET A 459 17.34 13.46 7.77
C MET A 459 17.00 13.31 9.27
N LEU A 460 17.99 12.98 10.11
CA LEU A 460 17.83 12.77 11.55
C LEU A 460 18.06 14.03 12.39
N ALA A 461 18.08 15.23 11.79
CA ALA A 461 18.22 16.48 12.52
C ALA A 461 17.10 16.64 13.57
N THR A 462 17.47 17.14 14.76
CA THR A 462 16.49 17.33 15.86
C THR A 462 15.46 18.38 15.49
N ASN A 463 15.92 19.50 14.92
CA ASN A 463 15.06 20.54 14.41
C ASN A 463 14.46 20.11 13.05
N PRO A 464 13.13 20.11 12.88
CA PRO A 464 12.48 19.72 11.63
C PRO A 464 12.94 20.54 10.43
N TYR A 465 13.23 21.83 10.59
CA TYR A 465 13.60 22.71 9.48
C TYR A 465 15.02 22.48 8.95
N ASP A 466 15.87 21.81 9.72
CA ASP A 466 17.23 21.45 9.30
C ASP A 466 17.25 20.15 8.46
N ARG A 467 16.11 19.46 8.35
CA ARG A 467 16.00 18.23 7.56
C ARG A 467 15.80 18.57 6.08
N PRO A 468 16.50 17.89 5.16
CA PRO A 468 16.32 18.11 3.73
C PRO A 468 14.92 17.68 3.27
N PRO A 469 14.34 18.35 2.25
CA PRO A 469 13.09 17.91 1.63
C PRO A 469 13.29 16.57 0.91
N ALA A 470 12.20 15.80 0.73
CA ALA A 470 12.25 14.46 0.12
C ALA A 470 12.90 14.44 -1.27
N ILE A 471 12.67 15.48 -2.07
CA ILE A 471 13.28 15.63 -3.41
C ILE A 471 14.81 15.67 -3.36
N GLU A 472 15.37 16.39 -2.39
CA GLU A 472 16.82 16.49 -2.24
C GLU A 472 17.40 15.15 -1.76
N VAL A 473 16.72 14.47 -0.83
CA VAL A 473 17.11 13.13 -0.39
C VAL A 473 17.10 12.15 -1.58
N GLN A 474 16.04 12.17 -2.39
CA GLN A 474 15.88 11.32 -3.57
C GLN A 474 17.04 11.52 -4.55
N GLN A 475 17.32 12.78 -4.93
CA GLN A 475 18.37 13.12 -5.88
C GLN A 475 19.76 12.68 -5.39
N ARG A 476 20.07 12.94 -4.11
CA ARG A 476 21.34 12.53 -3.51
C ARG A 476 21.46 11.01 -3.46
N VAL A 477 20.40 10.29 -3.07
CA VAL A 477 20.40 8.82 -3.05
C VAL A 477 20.62 8.28 -4.47
N TYR A 478 19.89 8.80 -5.46
CA TYR A 478 20.03 8.41 -6.86
C TYR A 478 21.47 8.58 -7.35
N GLN A 479 22.06 9.76 -7.15
CA GLN A 479 23.46 10.06 -7.51
C GLN A 479 24.44 9.11 -6.82
N ILE A 480 24.24 8.77 -5.54
CA ILE A 480 25.12 7.83 -4.84
C ILE A 480 25.01 6.42 -5.46
N LEU A 481 23.81 5.99 -5.86
CA LEU A 481 23.61 4.70 -6.50
C LEU A 481 24.28 4.64 -7.88
N THR A 482 24.14 5.67 -8.70
CA THR A 482 24.73 5.71 -10.04
C THR A 482 26.24 5.91 -9.99
N ASP A 483 26.71 6.92 -9.26
CA ASP A 483 28.07 7.44 -9.40
C ASP A 483 29.05 6.75 -8.45
N VAL A 484 28.58 6.32 -7.27
CA VAL A 484 29.44 5.69 -6.25
C VAL A 484 29.28 4.17 -6.24
N CYS A 485 28.05 3.67 -6.41
CA CYS A 485 27.78 2.23 -6.40
C CYS A 485 27.93 1.59 -7.78
N ASN A 486 27.98 2.38 -8.86
CA ASN A 486 27.98 1.92 -10.26
C ASN A 486 26.75 1.08 -10.60
N ILE A 487 25.58 1.45 -10.08
CA ILE A 487 24.30 0.85 -10.47
C ILE A 487 23.82 1.64 -11.68
N SER A 488 24.00 1.08 -12.88
CA SER A 488 23.71 1.77 -14.15
C SER A 488 22.23 2.05 -14.35
N GLU A 489 21.37 1.15 -13.87
CA GLU A 489 19.92 1.25 -13.98
C GLU A 489 19.29 1.06 -12.58
N PRO A 490 19.30 2.11 -11.74
CA PRO A 490 18.53 2.09 -10.50
C PRO A 490 17.04 1.87 -10.80
N HIS A 491 16.32 1.23 -9.87
CA HIS A 491 14.94 0.81 -10.10
C HIS A 491 14.00 1.99 -10.39
N CYS A 492 13.96 2.99 -9.51
CA CYS A 492 13.13 4.18 -9.68
C CYS A 492 13.94 5.27 -10.39
N VAL A 493 13.44 5.74 -11.53
CA VAL A 493 14.03 6.84 -12.29
C VAL A 493 12.93 7.87 -12.59
N HIS A 494 12.46 8.57 -11.57
CA HIS A 494 11.51 9.67 -11.73
C HIS A 494 12.24 11.02 -11.77
N GLN A 495 11.98 11.81 -12.81
CA GLN A 495 12.55 13.14 -13.00
C GLN A 495 11.60 14.22 -12.46
N TYR A 496 11.65 14.51 -11.17
CA TYR A 496 10.78 15.51 -10.54
C TYR A 496 11.22 16.97 -10.77
N SER A 497 12.39 17.22 -11.36
CA SER A 497 12.92 18.57 -11.57
C SER A 497 12.22 19.33 -12.71
N GLN A 498 11.75 18.62 -13.74
CA GLN A 498 11.08 19.24 -14.89
C GLN A 498 9.66 19.72 -14.54
N ASP A 499 8.97 19.02 -13.64
CA ASP A 499 7.62 19.40 -13.20
C ASP A 499 7.61 20.63 -12.28
N LEU A 500 8.69 20.83 -11.51
CA LEU A 500 8.87 22.04 -10.70
C LEU A 500 9.17 23.26 -11.59
N GLU A 501 10.06 23.13 -12.58
CA GLU A 501 10.30 24.21 -13.56
C GLU A 501 9.05 24.56 -14.37
N ALA A 502 8.22 23.57 -14.72
CA ALA A 502 6.93 23.81 -15.37
C ALA A 502 5.91 24.50 -14.45
N SER A 503 5.88 24.18 -13.15
CA SER A 503 5.03 24.86 -12.16
C SER A 503 5.47 26.30 -11.86
N PHE A 504 6.78 26.58 -11.83
CA PHE A 504 7.30 27.93 -11.60
C PHE A 504 7.35 28.77 -12.89
N GLY A 505 7.41 28.15 -14.07
CA GLY A 505 7.35 28.81 -15.37
C GLY A 505 6.00 29.44 -15.71
N GLY A 506 4.94 29.14 -14.94
CA GLY A 506 3.59 29.68 -15.12
C GLY A 506 3.33 31.04 -14.44
N LEU A 507 4.24 31.55 -13.61
CA LEU A 507 4.12 32.87 -12.98
C LEU A 507 4.90 33.92 -13.79
N GLN A 508 4.43 34.21 -15.01
CA GLN A 508 4.80 35.45 -15.69
C GLN A 508 4.09 36.63 -15.00
N ILE A 509 4.85 37.39 -14.20
CA ILE A 509 4.45 38.75 -13.82
C ILE A 509 4.47 39.58 -15.09
N HIS A 510 3.29 39.89 -15.63
CA HIS A 510 3.14 40.85 -16.73
C HIS A 510 3.60 42.24 -16.27
N PRO A 511 4.61 42.86 -16.91
CA PRO A 511 4.84 44.28 -16.75
C PRO A 511 3.89 45.02 -17.67
N MET A 512 3.03 45.87 -17.10
CA MET A 512 2.26 46.84 -17.87
C MET A 512 3.20 47.83 -18.56
N GLY A 513 2.89 48.13 -19.82
CA GLY A 513 3.77 48.82 -20.75
C GLY A 513 3.80 50.35 -20.63
N ASP A 514 4.95 50.83 -21.09
CA ASP A 514 5.25 51.96 -21.97
C ASP A 514 5.23 53.41 -21.46
N GLY A 515 6.33 54.11 -21.76
CA GLY A 515 6.65 55.47 -21.33
C GLY A 515 8.10 55.86 -21.67
N THR A 516 8.27 56.37 -22.88
CA THR A 516 9.49 56.78 -23.61
C THR A 516 10.58 57.63 -22.91
N VAL A 517 11.84 57.20 -23.15
CA VAL A 517 13.11 57.90 -23.51
C VAL A 517 13.70 59.02 -22.62
N GLY A 518 14.94 58.78 -22.14
CA GLY A 518 15.91 59.81 -21.72
C GLY A 518 17.27 59.21 -21.31
N SER A 519 18.37 59.75 -21.86
CA SER A 519 19.75 59.23 -21.93
C SER A 519 20.54 59.00 -20.61
N LEU A 520 21.52 58.08 -20.72
CA LEU A 520 22.70 57.74 -19.88
C LEU A 520 23.61 58.94 -19.49
N PRO A 521 24.68 58.81 -18.64
CA PRO A 521 25.40 57.59 -18.17
C PRO A 521 25.87 57.57 -16.68
N GLY A 522 26.31 56.39 -16.19
CA GLY A 522 27.14 56.28 -14.98
C GLY A 522 27.30 54.85 -14.50
N GLY A 523 28.53 54.31 -14.56
CA GLY A 523 28.83 52.89 -14.39
C GLY A 523 28.80 52.34 -12.96
N SER A 524 28.88 51.01 -12.84
CA SER A 524 29.94 50.29 -12.09
C SER A 524 29.69 48.79 -12.15
N ASN A 525 30.70 48.07 -12.63
CA ASN A 525 30.82 46.62 -12.67
C ASN A 525 31.19 46.11 -11.27
N THR A 526 30.59 45.04 -10.75
CA THR A 526 31.26 44.24 -9.70
C THR A 526 30.89 42.75 -9.76
N THR A 527 31.96 41.97 -9.83
CA THR A 527 32.09 40.54 -10.01
C THR A 527 31.74 39.73 -8.75
N TYR A 528 31.26 38.51 -8.98
CA TYR A 528 31.04 37.45 -7.99
C TYR A 528 32.27 37.15 -7.11
N GLY A 529 32.05 37.10 -5.79
CA GLY A 529 33.03 36.66 -4.80
C GLY A 529 32.51 35.46 -3.99
N THR A 530 33.29 34.38 -3.99
CA THR A 530 33.13 33.17 -3.18
C THR A 530 33.44 33.43 -1.69
N PRO A 531 32.66 32.87 -0.74
CA PRO A 531 33.05 32.92 0.68
C PRO A 531 33.99 31.77 1.06
N ARG A 532 35.08 32.17 1.71
CA ARG A 532 36.12 31.34 2.33
C ARG A 532 35.62 30.54 3.54
N THR A 533 36.29 29.41 3.70
CA THR A 533 36.40 28.55 4.88
C THR A 533 36.82 29.31 6.14
N TYR A 534 36.11 29.09 7.25
CA TYR A 534 36.51 29.49 8.59
C TYR A 534 36.93 28.26 9.41
N GLN A 535 38.23 28.15 9.67
CA GLN A 535 38.80 27.31 10.72
C GLN A 535 38.81 28.10 12.03
N HIS A 536 38.30 27.50 13.11
CA HIS A 536 38.61 27.94 14.47
C HIS A 536 39.38 26.83 15.20
N SER A 537 40.63 27.14 15.50
CA SER A 537 41.50 26.41 16.42
C SER A 537 41.45 27.09 17.78
N ARG A 538 41.31 26.31 18.87
CA ARG A 538 41.84 26.65 20.21
C ARG A 538 42.23 25.39 21.00
N ASN A 539 43.49 25.40 21.45
CA ASN A 539 44.10 24.66 22.56
C ASN A 539 43.24 24.75 23.84
N GLY A 540 43.30 23.89 24.86
CA GLY A 540 44.16 22.75 25.19
C GLY A 540 44.17 22.58 26.72
N SER A 541 44.16 21.34 27.25
CA SER A 541 44.92 20.93 28.45
C SER A 541 44.69 19.45 28.84
N SER A 542 45.82 18.76 28.86
CA SER A 542 46.29 17.55 29.55
C SER A 542 45.44 16.86 30.64
N GLY A 543 45.54 15.52 30.63
CA GLY A 543 45.63 14.73 31.87
C GLY A 543 45.35 13.22 31.70
N GLY A 544 46.38 12.38 31.82
CA GLY A 544 46.24 11.03 32.40
C GLY A 544 46.44 9.82 31.47
N TYR A 545 47.66 9.30 31.45
CA TYR A 545 48.03 7.98 30.92
C TYR A 545 47.55 6.84 31.84
N SER A 546 47.11 5.73 31.24
CA SER A 546 47.45 4.38 31.72
C SER A 546 47.24 3.33 30.62
N GLN A 547 48.33 2.65 30.25
CA GLN A 547 48.37 1.33 29.60
C GLN A 547 47.83 0.26 30.58
N VAL A 548 47.41 -0.96 30.28
CA VAL A 548 47.96 -2.12 29.52
C VAL A 548 46.73 -3.06 29.35
N SER A 549 46.48 -3.84 28.29
CA SER A 549 47.07 -5.17 28.05
C SER A 549 46.46 -5.82 26.81
N ARG A 550 47.33 -6.51 26.08
CA ARG A 550 47.05 -7.42 24.96
C ARG A 550 46.60 -8.78 25.50
N THR A 551 45.70 -9.45 24.79
CA THR A 551 45.73 -10.92 24.64
C THR A 551 45.29 -11.31 23.23
N THR A 552 46.17 -12.10 22.60
CA THR A 552 46.00 -13.12 21.55
C THR A 552 44.56 -13.68 21.40
N GLY A 553 44.00 -14.00 20.24
CA GLY A 553 44.58 -14.69 19.09
C GLY A 553 43.96 -16.10 19.03
N SER A 554 43.05 -16.34 18.10
CA SER A 554 42.66 -17.70 17.65
C SER A 554 41.84 -17.62 16.36
N SER A 555 42.46 -18.12 15.31
CA SER A 555 42.00 -18.41 13.95
C SER A 555 41.25 -19.75 13.88
N GLU A 556 40.79 -20.08 12.67
CA GLU A 556 40.36 -21.40 12.15
C GLU A 556 38.86 -21.74 12.29
N ALA A 557 38.18 -22.34 11.32
CA ALA A 557 38.52 -22.65 9.91
C ALA A 557 37.21 -22.95 9.16
N ASP A 558 37.24 -22.68 7.86
CA ASP A 558 36.31 -23.18 6.86
C ASP A 558 36.37 -24.71 6.77
N MET A 559 35.23 -25.35 6.53
CA MET A 559 35.14 -26.74 6.05
C MET A 559 34.29 -26.74 4.79
N GLU A 560 34.97 -26.83 3.64
CA GLU A 560 34.39 -27.24 2.36
C GLU A 560 34.16 -28.76 2.39
N ALA A 561 32.95 -29.18 2.00
CA ALA A 561 32.67 -30.56 1.61
C ALA A 561 32.19 -30.57 0.17
N ILE A 562 33.03 -31.15 -0.69
CA ILE A 562 32.84 -31.40 -2.10
C ILE A 562 31.83 -32.55 -2.26
N HIS A 563 30.78 -32.35 -3.06
CA HIS A 563 30.10 -33.44 -3.77
C HIS A 563 29.75 -33.00 -5.19
N GLN A 564 30.47 -33.58 -6.14
CA GLN A 564 30.16 -33.66 -7.57
C GLN A 564 29.00 -34.64 -7.77
N VAL A 565 27.98 -34.31 -8.56
CA VAL A 565 27.35 -35.14 -9.63
C VAL A 565 26.46 -34.25 -10.51
N GLY A 566 26.63 -34.35 -11.84
CA GLY A 566 25.51 -34.45 -12.80
C GLY A 566 25.03 -33.19 -13.53
N SER A 567 25.58 -32.94 -14.73
CA SER A 567 24.96 -32.10 -15.77
C SER A 567 23.66 -32.73 -16.31
N VAL A 568 22.57 -31.98 -16.32
CA VAL A 568 21.46 -32.15 -17.28
C VAL A 568 20.76 -30.80 -17.54
N GLY A 569 20.61 -30.45 -18.83
CA GLY A 569 19.49 -29.64 -19.35
C GLY A 569 19.58 -28.12 -19.26
N LEU A 570 20.07 -27.50 -20.34
CA LEU A 570 19.78 -26.09 -20.67
C LEU A 570 18.25 -25.88 -20.75
N HIS A 571 17.71 -25.04 -19.86
CA HIS A 571 16.45 -24.34 -20.10
C HIS A 571 16.76 -22.85 -20.15
N GLN A 572 16.44 -22.25 -21.30
CA GLN A 572 16.53 -20.83 -21.56
C GLN A 572 15.84 -20.04 -20.43
N VAL A 573 16.64 -19.30 -19.67
CA VAL A 573 16.16 -18.24 -18.80
C VAL A 573 15.58 -17.16 -19.70
N ARG A 574 14.24 -17.11 -19.76
CA ARG A 574 13.50 -16.06 -20.44
C ARG A 574 13.83 -14.73 -19.75
N THR A 575 14.32 -13.80 -20.54
CA THR A 575 14.61 -12.42 -20.14
C THR A 575 13.37 -11.74 -19.58
N GLN A 576 13.59 -10.90 -18.57
CA GLN A 576 12.59 -10.07 -17.91
C GLN A 576 11.79 -9.28 -18.96
N SER A 577 10.50 -9.59 -19.08
CA SER A 577 9.54 -8.65 -19.64
C SER A 577 9.28 -7.60 -18.57
N SER A 578 9.71 -6.38 -18.85
CA SER A 578 9.23 -5.17 -18.20
C SER A 578 7.70 -5.21 -18.12
N TRP A 579 7.16 -4.91 -16.94
CA TRP A 579 5.74 -4.64 -16.82
C TRP A 579 5.42 -3.45 -17.73
N PRO A 580 4.31 -3.49 -18.50
CA PRO A 580 3.94 -2.37 -19.34
C PRO A 580 3.78 -1.13 -18.46
N ARG A 581 4.49 -0.05 -18.84
CA ARG A 581 4.31 1.30 -18.28
C ARG A 581 2.82 1.57 -18.13
N ASN A 582 2.36 1.81 -16.89
CA ASN A 582 1.06 2.43 -16.68
C ASN A 582 1.15 3.84 -17.26
N VAL A 583 0.77 3.99 -18.52
CA VAL A 583 0.48 5.28 -19.12
C VAL A 583 -0.74 5.80 -18.39
N ALA A 584 -0.58 6.88 -17.63
CA ALA A 584 -1.70 7.63 -17.09
C ALA A 584 -2.53 8.16 -18.27
N TYR A 585 -3.64 7.49 -18.58
CA TYR A 585 -4.66 8.05 -19.47
C TYR A 585 -5.49 9.04 -18.65
N SER A 586 -5.01 10.28 -18.61
CA SER A 586 -5.82 11.45 -18.32
C SER A 586 -6.55 11.87 -19.61
N GLN A 587 -7.84 12.18 -19.47
CA GLN A 587 -8.75 12.79 -20.46
C GLN A 587 -9.36 11.87 -21.53
N TYR A 588 -10.64 11.51 -21.34
CA TYR A 588 -11.76 11.95 -22.20
C TYR A 588 -13.07 11.76 -21.43
N ALA A 589 -13.58 12.84 -20.83
CA ALA A 589 -14.97 12.93 -20.40
C ALA A 589 -15.79 13.40 -21.61
N GLY A 590 -16.39 12.45 -22.34
CA GLY A 590 -17.39 12.70 -23.36
C GLY A 590 -18.77 12.44 -22.78
N VAL A 591 -19.45 13.51 -22.37
CA VAL A 591 -20.87 13.48 -21.96
C VAL A 591 -21.71 13.33 -23.22
N SER A 592 -22.30 12.16 -23.47
CA SER A 592 -23.40 12.03 -24.43
C SER A 592 -24.71 12.40 -23.75
N GLN A 593 -25.12 13.66 -23.92
CA GLN A 593 -26.49 14.08 -23.73
C GLN A 593 -27.36 13.41 -24.81
N TYR A 594 -28.31 12.57 -24.39
CA TYR A 594 -29.40 12.16 -25.28
C TYR A 594 -30.36 13.34 -25.46
N SER A 595 -30.49 13.78 -26.70
CA SER A 595 -31.42 14.81 -27.13
C SER A 595 -32.86 14.28 -27.04
N ALA A 596 -33.72 15.00 -26.32
CA ALA A 596 -35.15 14.75 -26.28
C ALA A 596 -35.76 15.08 -27.65
N GLY A 597 -36.28 14.06 -28.33
CA GLY A 597 -37.01 14.20 -29.58
C GLY A 597 -38.37 14.86 -29.37
N GLN A 598 -38.52 16.00 -30.03
CA GLN A 598 -39.74 16.79 -30.22
C GLN A 598 -40.89 15.92 -30.75
N TRP A 599 -42.04 15.99 -30.07
CA TRP A 599 -43.32 15.49 -30.58
C TRP A 599 -43.98 16.60 -31.39
N ASP A 600 -44.09 16.39 -32.71
CA ASP A 600 -44.93 17.22 -33.57
C ASP A 600 -46.39 16.79 -33.46
N SER A 601 -47.20 17.76 -33.06
CA SER A 601 -48.66 17.77 -33.04
C SER A 601 -49.22 18.23 -34.40
N HIS A 602 -50.43 17.73 -34.71
CA HIS A 602 -51.35 18.07 -35.82
C HIS A 602 -51.17 17.22 -37.10
N THR A 603 -52.18 16.59 -37.69
CA THR A 603 -53.64 16.83 -37.77
C THR A 603 -54.41 15.55 -38.15
N ALA A 604 -55.52 15.25 -37.46
CA ALA A 604 -56.88 15.02 -38.00
C ALA A 604 -57.80 14.54 -36.87
#